data_AF-A0A6L3IIN9-F1
#
_entry.id   AF-A0A6L3IIN9-F1
#
_cell.length_a   1.000
_cell.length_b   1.000
_cell.length_c   1.000
_cell.angle_alpha   90.00
_cell.angle_beta   90.00
_cell.angle_gamma   90.00
#
_symmetry.space_group_name_H-M   'P 1'
#
loop_
_entity.id
_entity.type
_entity.pdbx_description
1 polymer ?
#
loop_
_entity_poly.entity_id
_entity_poly.type
_entity_poly.pdbx_seq_one_letter_code
_entity_poly.pdbx_strand_id
1 'polypeptide(L)'
;MIKCNVTVCGTVSKAATCRTNKEGKAFVSFAMNAVIPAKSGINKTIEVSVIKDGTLTEVGSCNIGERIEVAGVLVPRKWGDVLYLNLSASSISHQPDEAEDCIKGVMEFRGKVGKSIEDKTDKNGVPYCQFSAFSAEKVQDGFEYIWVSFFLFDGKCEAWLQPGVKANIKGALSVSVFNDKLDFSCRVSEMSEYVPQPYNG
;
A
#
# COMPACT_ATOMS: atom_id res chain seq x y z
N MET A 1 -6.38 -2.55 9.04
CA MET A 1 -5.10 -1.84 8.86
C MET A 1 -4.40 -2.40 7.63
N ILE A 2 -3.90 -1.52 6.76
CA ILE A 2 -3.05 -1.88 5.63
C ILE A 2 -1.72 -1.18 5.83
N LYS A 3 -0.62 -1.92 5.78
CA LYS A 3 0.75 -1.40 5.81
C LYS A 3 1.53 -2.10 4.72
N CYS A 4 2.33 -1.36 3.97
CA CYS A 4 3.13 -1.92 2.90
C CYS A 4 4.59 -1.52 3.12
N ASN A 5 5.46 -2.51 3.30
CA ASN A 5 6.90 -2.29 3.26
C ASN A 5 7.31 -2.27 1.79
N VAL A 6 7.64 -1.08 1.27
CA VAL A 6 7.77 -0.85 -0.17
C VAL A 6 9.03 -0.09 -0.53
N THR A 7 9.42 -0.28 -1.78
CA THR A 7 10.25 0.64 -2.55
C THR A 7 9.37 1.35 -3.55
N VAL A 8 9.45 2.68 -3.59
CA VAL A 8 8.73 3.54 -4.52
C VAL A 8 9.72 4.28 -5.40
N CYS A 9 9.61 4.09 -6.71
CA CYS A 9 10.42 4.83 -7.69
C CYS A 9 9.52 5.82 -8.43
N GLY A 10 9.97 7.06 -8.54
CA GLY A 10 9.17 8.13 -9.11
C GLY A 10 9.91 9.45 -9.16
N THR A 11 9.17 10.53 -9.41
CA THR A 11 9.72 11.88 -9.58
C THR A 11 9.19 12.81 -8.50
N VAL A 12 10.06 13.56 -7.84
CA VAL A 12 9.65 14.55 -6.81
C VAL A 12 8.72 15.58 -7.44
N SER A 13 7.53 15.75 -6.86
CA SER A 13 6.48 16.66 -7.33
C SER A 13 6.30 17.88 -6.43
N LYS A 14 6.70 17.79 -5.16
CA LYS A 14 6.71 18.90 -4.20
C LYS A 14 8.04 18.93 -3.47
N ALA A 15 8.64 20.11 -3.34
CA ALA A 15 9.94 20.29 -2.71
C ALA A 15 9.94 19.84 -1.24
N ALA A 16 11.09 19.35 -0.78
CA ALA A 16 11.30 18.98 0.61
C ALA A 16 11.25 20.19 1.55
N THR A 17 10.50 20.03 2.65
CA THR A 17 10.35 21.02 3.71
C THR A 17 10.67 20.37 5.06
N CYS A 18 11.43 21.08 5.90
CA CYS A 18 11.66 20.67 7.29
C CYS A 18 10.48 21.14 8.17
N ARG A 19 9.99 20.26 9.03
CA ARG A 19 8.88 20.48 9.95
C ARG A 19 9.22 19.88 11.32
N THR A 20 8.43 20.24 12.32
CA THR A 20 8.58 19.72 13.68
C THR A 20 7.27 19.06 14.11
N ASN A 21 7.34 17.87 14.70
CA ASN A 21 6.17 17.18 15.23
C ASN A 21 5.76 17.76 16.61
N LYS A 22 4.68 17.23 17.20
CA LYS A 22 4.18 17.68 18.52
C LYS A 22 5.18 17.45 19.67
N GLU A 23 6.14 16.55 19.47
CA GLU A 23 7.18 16.20 20.45
C GLU A 23 8.48 17.00 20.25
N GLY A 24 8.50 17.95 19.31
CA GLY A 24 9.70 18.74 19.02
C GLY A 24 10.71 18.05 18.09
N LYS A 25 10.41 16.86 17.57
CA LYS A 25 11.29 16.12 16.66
C LYS A 25 11.16 16.65 15.23
N ALA A 26 12.31 16.92 14.59
CA ALA A 26 12.37 17.35 13.20
C ALA A 26 12.06 16.19 12.24
N PHE A 27 11.33 16.50 11.17
CA PHE A 27 11.12 15.61 10.05
C PHE A 27 11.07 16.40 8.74
N VAL A 28 11.49 15.76 7.65
CA VAL A 28 11.38 16.27 6.29
C VAL A 28 10.10 15.72 5.67
N SER A 29 9.37 16.57 4.96
CA SER A 29 8.19 16.19 4.19
C SER A 29 8.25 16.74 2.76
N PHE A 30 7.92 15.88 1.81
CA PHE A 30 7.84 16.18 0.38
C PHE A 30 6.77 15.29 -0.28
N ALA A 31 6.57 15.44 -1.59
CA ALA A 31 5.76 14.51 -2.36
C ALA A 31 6.48 14.08 -3.63
N MET A 32 6.19 12.86 -4.07
CA MET A 32 6.66 12.32 -5.34
C MET A 32 5.50 11.74 -6.14
N ASN A 33 5.58 11.82 -7.45
CA ASN A 33 4.67 11.18 -8.38
C ASN A 33 5.25 9.85 -8.84
N ALA A 34 4.40 8.82 -8.88
CA ALA A 34 4.70 7.56 -9.55
C ALA A 34 3.62 7.29 -10.60
N VAL A 35 4.04 6.91 -11.81
CA VAL A 35 3.15 6.48 -12.89
C VAL A 35 2.86 4.99 -12.72
N ILE A 36 1.61 4.64 -12.47
CA ILE A 36 1.16 3.25 -12.41
C ILE A 36 0.59 2.85 -13.76
N PRO A 37 1.13 1.78 -14.39
CA PRO A 37 0.63 1.32 -15.67
C PRO A 37 -0.80 0.78 -15.54
N ALA A 38 -1.66 1.16 -16.48
CA ALA A 38 -2.99 0.57 -16.59
C ALA A 38 -2.93 -0.74 -17.36
N LYS A 39 -3.73 -1.74 -16.95
CA LYS A 39 -3.88 -2.99 -17.74
C LYS A 39 -4.53 -2.73 -19.10
N SER A 40 -5.34 -1.67 -19.18
CA SER A 40 -5.93 -1.14 -20.41
C SER A 40 -6.21 0.35 -20.23
N GLY A 41 -5.97 1.16 -21.28
CA GLY A 41 -6.24 2.60 -21.25
C GLY A 41 -5.03 3.44 -20.83
N ILE A 42 -5.29 4.54 -20.12
CA ILE A 42 -4.28 5.56 -19.77
C ILE A 42 -3.67 5.23 -18.41
N ASN A 43 -2.33 5.31 -18.32
CA ASN A 43 -1.61 5.18 -17.06
C ASN A 43 -2.07 6.24 -16.05
N LYS A 44 -2.02 5.91 -14.76
CA LYS A 44 -2.41 6.87 -13.71
C LYS A 44 -1.18 7.37 -12.97
N THR A 45 -0.98 8.68 -12.97
CA THR A 45 -0.03 9.32 -12.07
C THR A 45 -0.64 9.43 -10.68
N ILE A 46 0.08 8.97 -9.68
CA ILE A 46 -0.35 9.03 -8.28
C ILE A 46 0.66 9.82 -7.48
N GLU A 47 0.18 10.65 -6.56
CA GLU A 47 1.04 11.39 -5.64
C GLU A 47 1.21 10.56 -4.35
N VAL A 48 2.46 10.34 -3.96
CA VAL A 48 2.86 9.72 -2.70
C VAL A 48 3.43 10.82 -1.81
N SER A 49 2.78 11.04 -0.67
CA SER A 49 3.29 11.94 0.37
C SER A 49 4.37 11.23 1.16
N VAL A 50 5.56 11.80 1.21
CA VAL A 50 6.71 11.20 1.89
C VAL A 50 7.07 12.01 3.13
N ILE A 51 7.34 11.30 4.22
CA ILE A 51 7.97 11.85 5.42
C ILE A 51 9.22 11.06 5.77
N LYS A 52 10.25 11.75 6.26
CA LYS A 52 11.46 11.13 6.81
C LYS A 52 11.89 11.86 8.06
N ASP A 53 12.12 11.13 9.15
CA ASP A 53 12.70 11.71 10.36
C ASP A 53 14.07 12.32 10.06
N GLY A 54 14.36 13.48 10.67
CA GLY A 54 15.59 14.22 10.47
C GLY A 54 15.37 15.58 9.80
N THR A 55 16.47 16.14 9.33
CA THR A 55 16.58 17.48 8.72
C THR A 55 16.91 17.40 7.24
N LEU A 56 16.76 18.52 6.52
CA LEU A 56 17.14 18.60 5.10
C LEU A 56 18.63 18.30 4.87
N THR A 57 19.49 18.62 5.84
CA THR A 57 20.93 18.32 5.77
C THR A 57 21.21 16.83 5.79
N GLU A 58 20.41 16.04 6.52
CA GLU A 58 20.56 14.59 6.62
C GLU A 58 19.87 13.85 5.47
N VAL A 59 18.75 14.39 4.98
CA VAL A 59 17.92 13.77 3.95
C VAL A 59 18.39 14.11 2.53
N GLY A 60 19.10 15.23 2.34
CA GLY A 60 19.46 15.74 1.02
C GLY A 60 18.33 16.53 0.37
N SER A 61 18.66 17.28 -0.68
CA SER A 61 17.68 18.06 -1.43
C SER A 61 16.91 17.13 -2.38
N CYS A 62 15.73 16.67 -1.99
CA CYS A 62 14.76 16.08 -2.92
C CYS A 62 14.17 17.22 -3.76
N ASN A 63 14.77 17.50 -4.92
CA ASN A 63 14.42 18.63 -5.77
C ASN A 63 13.25 18.29 -6.69
N ILE A 64 12.34 19.23 -6.96
CA ILE A 64 11.23 19.00 -7.88
C ILE A 64 11.76 18.60 -9.26
N GLY A 65 11.18 17.56 -9.86
CA GLY A 65 11.62 16.99 -11.14
C GLY A 65 12.73 15.95 -11.02
N GLU A 66 13.31 15.78 -9.83
CA GLU A 66 14.32 14.76 -9.58
C GLU A 66 13.71 13.37 -9.50
N ARG A 67 14.35 12.40 -10.16
CA ARG A 67 13.99 11.00 -10.07
C ARG A 67 14.67 10.38 -8.86
N ILE A 68 13.88 9.74 -7.98
CA ILE A 68 14.38 9.12 -6.76
C ILE A 68 13.72 7.76 -6.52
N GLU A 69 14.37 6.99 -5.67
CA GLU A 69 13.83 5.76 -5.09
C GLU A 69 13.71 5.94 -3.57
N VAL A 70 12.55 5.60 -3.01
CA VAL A 70 12.27 5.73 -1.58
C VAL A 70 11.82 4.39 -1.03
N ALA A 71 12.59 3.83 -0.09
CA ALA A 71 12.16 2.67 0.67
C ALA A 71 11.50 3.10 1.98
N GLY A 72 10.47 2.38 2.41
CA GLY A 72 9.81 2.68 3.67
C GLY A 72 8.48 1.96 3.86
N VAL A 73 7.69 2.50 4.79
CA VAL A 73 6.36 1.98 5.12
C VAL A 73 5.29 2.89 4.52
N LEU A 74 4.57 2.38 3.53
CA LEU A 74 3.43 3.03 2.91
C LEU A 74 2.13 2.61 3.61
N VAL A 75 1.31 3.59 3.99
CA VAL A 75 0.00 3.41 4.59
C VAL A 75 -1.03 4.14 3.72
N PRO A 76 -1.91 3.40 3.01
CA PRO A 76 -2.99 4.02 2.27
C PRO A 76 -4.09 4.49 3.24
N ARG A 77 -4.64 5.67 3.01
CA ARG A 77 -5.71 6.28 3.80
C ARG A 77 -6.78 6.79 2.87
N LYS A 78 -8.05 6.59 3.20
CA LYS A 78 -9.17 7.05 2.39
C LYS A 78 -9.97 8.10 3.15
N TRP A 79 -10.36 9.16 2.46
CA TRP A 79 -11.26 10.20 2.97
C TRP A 79 -12.18 10.65 1.85
N GLY A 80 -13.46 10.29 1.92
CA GLY A 80 -14.39 10.48 0.81
C GLY A 80 -13.88 9.76 -0.44
N ASP A 81 -13.84 10.45 -1.58
CA ASP A 81 -13.35 9.88 -2.84
C ASP A 81 -11.82 9.93 -3.00
N VAL A 82 -11.10 10.49 -2.02
CA VAL A 82 -9.65 10.67 -2.11
C VAL A 82 -8.92 9.54 -1.40
N LEU A 83 -7.95 8.94 -2.10
CA LEU A 83 -7.01 7.97 -1.57
C LEU A 83 -5.63 8.62 -1.41
N TYR A 84 -5.16 8.74 -0.18
CA TYR A 84 -3.85 9.25 0.18
C TYR A 84 -2.86 8.10 0.37
N LEU A 85 -1.68 8.22 -0.23
CA LEU A 85 -0.58 7.28 -0.05
C LEU A 85 0.50 7.94 0.78
N ASN A 86 0.58 7.58 2.06
CA ASN A 86 1.52 8.16 3.00
C ASN A 86 2.70 7.21 3.21
N LEU A 87 3.90 7.62 2.83
CA LEU A 87 5.13 6.85 2.94
C LEU A 87 6.01 7.43 4.05
N SER A 88 6.31 6.62 5.06
CA SER A 88 7.35 6.90 6.05
C SER A 88 8.66 6.28 5.58
N ALA A 89 9.61 7.11 5.13
CA ALA A 89 10.82 6.69 4.45
C ALA A 89 11.91 6.21 5.43
N SER A 90 12.35 4.97 5.25
CA SER A 90 13.55 4.43 5.91
C SER A 90 14.82 4.87 5.18
N SER A 91 14.80 4.93 3.85
CA SER A 91 15.92 5.41 3.02
C SER A 91 15.43 6.13 1.76
N ILE A 92 16.30 6.97 1.21
CA ILE A 92 16.09 7.67 -0.06
C ILE A 92 17.37 7.50 -0.87
N SER A 93 17.23 7.06 -2.11
CA SER A 93 18.30 6.98 -3.10
C SER A 93 18.03 7.99 -4.23
N HIS A 94 19.05 8.76 -4.56
CA HIS A 94 19.06 9.67 -5.71
C HIS A 94 19.58 8.99 -6.99
N GLN A 95 19.85 7.68 -6.91
CA GLN A 95 20.26 6.82 -8.01
C GLN A 95 19.29 5.62 -8.02
N PRO A 96 18.09 5.79 -8.57
CA PRO A 96 17.11 4.71 -8.63
C PRO A 96 17.61 3.59 -9.54
N ASP A 97 17.57 2.34 -9.05
CA ASP A 97 17.95 1.17 -9.84
C ASP A 97 16.88 0.80 -10.87
N GLU A 98 15.62 1.12 -10.57
CA GLU A 98 14.47 0.85 -11.42
C GLU A 98 14.29 1.94 -12.49
N ALA A 99 14.31 1.52 -13.76
CA ALA A 99 14.10 2.41 -14.91
C ALA A 99 12.67 2.99 -14.92
N GLU A 100 11.67 2.21 -14.50
CA GLU A 100 10.26 2.60 -14.53
C GLU A 100 9.76 3.06 -13.15
N ASP A 101 8.71 3.87 -13.14
CA ASP A 101 7.99 4.20 -11.92
C ASP A 101 7.34 2.94 -11.34
N CYS A 102 7.41 2.78 -10.02
CA CYS A 102 6.82 1.62 -9.39
C CYS A 102 6.49 1.83 -7.92
N ILE A 103 5.61 0.96 -7.41
CA ILE A 103 5.42 0.71 -5.99
C ILE A 103 5.49 -0.81 -5.82
N LYS A 104 6.61 -1.31 -5.32
CA LYS A 104 6.87 -2.74 -5.16
C LYS A 104 7.18 -3.04 -3.70
N GLY A 105 6.78 -4.21 -3.22
CA GLY A 105 7.12 -4.63 -1.87
C GLY A 105 6.14 -5.64 -1.29
N VAL A 106 6.04 -5.65 0.04
CA VAL A 106 5.24 -6.60 0.80
C VAL A 106 4.12 -5.86 1.51
N MET A 107 2.89 -6.34 1.35
CA MET A 107 1.73 -5.90 2.11
C MET A 107 1.58 -6.72 3.39
N GLU A 108 1.29 -6.04 4.49
CA GLU A 108 0.68 -6.57 5.70
C GLU A 108 -0.73 -6.00 5.83
N PHE A 109 -1.70 -6.90 5.79
CA PHE A 109 -3.11 -6.59 5.84
C PHE A 109 -3.73 -7.17 7.11
N ARG A 110 -4.56 -6.39 7.77
CA ARG A 110 -5.52 -6.85 8.77
C ARG A 110 -6.88 -6.28 8.46
N GLY A 111 -7.88 -7.13 8.27
CA GLY A 111 -9.20 -6.67 7.88
C GLY A 111 -10.23 -7.77 7.87
N LYS A 112 -11.39 -7.49 7.27
CA LYS A 112 -12.52 -8.41 7.19
C LYS A 112 -12.65 -8.97 5.78
N VAL A 113 -12.77 -10.29 5.68
CA VAL A 113 -12.98 -11.00 4.41
C VAL A 113 -14.35 -10.62 3.84
N GLY A 114 -14.38 -10.37 2.53
CA GLY A 114 -15.57 -10.03 1.77
C GLY A 114 -16.52 -11.20 1.57
N LYS A 115 -17.48 -11.06 0.65
CA LYS A 115 -18.51 -12.07 0.43
C LYS A 115 -18.07 -13.23 -0.48
N SER A 116 -17.22 -12.94 -1.46
CA SER A 116 -16.83 -13.92 -2.49
C SER A 116 -15.46 -14.50 -2.20
N ILE A 117 -15.39 -15.82 -2.23
CA ILE A 117 -14.19 -16.65 -2.18
C ILE A 117 -14.36 -17.67 -3.30
N GLU A 118 -13.47 -17.64 -4.29
CA GLU A 118 -13.64 -18.34 -5.55
C GLU A 118 -12.37 -19.12 -5.89
N ASP A 119 -12.52 -20.42 -6.17
CA ASP A 119 -11.45 -21.19 -6.78
C ASP A 119 -11.43 -20.91 -8.29
N LYS A 120 -10.26 -20.54 -8.79
CA LYS A 120 -10.02 -20.14 -10.19
C LYS A 120 -8.80 -20.84 -10.75
N THR A 121 -8.65 -20.69 -12.05
CA THR A 121 -7.48 -21.15 -12.79
C THR A 121 -6.93 -19.97 -13.60
N ASP A 122 -5.61 -19.79 -13.58
CA ASP A 122 -4.97 -18.73 -14.35
C ASP A 122 -4.92 -19.11 -15.85
N LYS A 123 -4.40 -18.20 -16.68
CA LYS A 123 -4.28 -18.44 -18.13
C LYS A 123 -3.40 -19.63 -18.52
N ASN A 124 -2.56 -20.12 -17.59
CA ASN A 124 -1.64 -21.23 -17.81
C ASN A 124 -2.16 -22.54 -17.18
N GLY A 125 -3.38 -22.56 -16.64
CA GLY A 125 -3.92 -23.76 -15.99
C GLY A 125 -3.56 -23.88 -14.50
N VAL A 126 -2.90 -22.88 -13.90
CA VAL A 126 -2.51 -22.94 -12.49
C VAL A 126 -3.70 -22.58 -11.60
N PRO A 127 -4.13 -23.47 -10.68
CA PRO A 127 -5.23 -23.19 -9.77
C PRO A 127 -4.82 -22.16 -8.70
N TYR A 128 -5.75 -21.30 -8.32
CA TYR A 128 -5.59 -20.35 -7.22
C TYR A 128 -6.93 -20.02 -6.58
N CYS A 129 -6.91 -19.66 -5.30
CA CYS A 129 -8.08 -19.09 -4.62
C CYS A 129 -8.03 -17.57 -4.70
N GLN A 130 -9.11 -16.95 -5.16
CA GLN A 130 -9.31 -15.51 -5.20
C GLN A 130 -10.36 -15.08 -4.18
N PHE A 131 -10.06 -14.04 -3.42
CA PHE A 131 -11.02 -13.39 -2.54
C PHE A 131 -10.70 -11.91 -2.39
N SER A 132 -11.62 -11.14 -1.83
CA SER A 132 -11.36 -9.75 -1.46
C SER A 132 -11.53 -9.58 0.04
N ALA A 133 -10.76 -8.69 0.64
CA ALA A 133 -10.96 -8.26 2.02
C ALA A 133 -10.78 -6.75 2.11
N PHE A 134 -11.33 -6.15 3.16
CA PHE A 134 -11.23 -4.71 3.38
C PHE A 134 -10.70 -4.37 4.76
N SER A 135 -9.95 -3.27 4.81
CA SER A 135 -9.66 -2.56 6.06
C SER A 135 -10.67 -1.43 6.21
N ALA A 136 -11.29 -1.34 7.38
CA ALA A 136 -12.16 -0.23 7.73
C ALA A 136 -11.42 0.72 8.67
N GLU A 137 -11.56 2.03 8.44
CA GLU A 137 -11.07 3.06 9.33
C GLU A 137 -12.23 3.95 9.79
N LYS A 138 -12.30 4.22 11.10
CA LYS A 138 -13.35 5.06 11.67
C LYS A 138 -13.07 6.52 11.30
N VAL A 139 -14.06 7.18 10.72
CA VAL A 139 -14.06 8.62 10.43
C VAL A 139 -15.18 9.30 11.23
N GLN A 140 -15.32 10.62 11.10
CA GLN A 140 -16.32 11.39 11.84
C GLN A 140 -17.74 10.80 11.66
N ASP A 141 -18.13 10.54 10.41
CA ASP A 141 -19.46 10.04 10.04
C ASP A 141 -19.40 8.62 9.47
N GLY A 142 -18.95 7.67 10.30
CA GLY A 142 -18.98 6.24 9.97
C GLY A 142 -17.62 5.63 9.69
N PHE A 143 -17.48 4.93 8.56
CA PHE A 143 -16.29 4.16 8.22
C PHE A 143 -15.90 4.33 6.76
N GLU A 144 -14.60 4.46 6.53
CA GLU A 144 -13.99 4.38 5.21
C GLU A 144 -13.38 3.02 4.97
N TYR A 145 -13.51 2.52 3.75
CA TYR A 145 -13.10 1.17 3.37
C TYR A 145 -12.08 1.20 2.25
N ILE A 146 -10.96 0.51 2.48
CA ILE A 146 -9.97 0.20 1.44
C ILE A 146 -10.04 -1.29 1.19
N TRP A 147 -10.37 -1.66 -0.05
CA TRP A 147 -10.48 -3.03 -0.50
C TRP A 147 -9.16 -3.50 -1.12
N VAL A 148 -8.86 -4.79 -0.92
CA VAL A 148 -7.70 -5.46 -1.50
C VAL A 148 -8.14 -6.80 -2.08
N SER A 149 -7.66 -7.10 -3.28
CA SER A 149 -7.82 -8.40 -3.94
C SER A 149 -6.68 -9.34 -3.56
N PHE A 150 -7.00 -10.53 -3.08
CA PHE A 150 -6.02 -11.52 -2.65
C PHE A 150 -6.00 -12.72 -3.59
N PHE A 151 -4.80 -13.19 -3.88
CA PHE A 151 -4.54 -14.33 -4.75
C PHE A 151 -3.66 -15.34 -4.01
N LEU A 152 -4.23 -16.48 -3.64
CA LEU A 152 -3.54 -17.58 -2.98
C LEU A 152 -3.23 -18.66 -4.03
N PHE A 153 -1.98 -18.72 -4.45
CA PHE A 153 -1.45 -19.78 -5.32
C PHE A 153 -0.86 -20.90 -4.46
N ASP A 154 -0.88 -22.13 -4.98
CA ASP A 154 -0.18 -23.29 -4.42
C ASP A 154 -0.55 -23.68 -2.97
N GLY A 155 -1.58 -23.03 -2.40
CA GLY A 155 -2.13 -23.28 -1.07
C GLY A 155 -3.58 -23.71 -1.15
N LYS A 156 -4.02 -24.53 -0.19
CA LYS A 156 -5.46 -24.81 -0.03
C LYS A 156 -6.10 -23.60 0.62
N CYS A 157 -7.26 -23.20 0.11
CA CYS A 157 -8.16 -22.32 0.85
C CYS A 157 -8.44 -22.95 2.21
N GLU A 158 -7.96 -22.32 3.28
CA GLU A 158 -8.09 -22.86 4.63
C GLU A 158 -9.55 -22.79 5.08
N ALA A 159 -10.01 -23.79 5.84
CA ALA A 159 -11.43 -23.90 6.22
C ALA A 159 -11.95 -22.67 6.99
N TRP A 160 -11.07 -21.98 7.74
CA TRP A 160 -11.41 -20.76 8.47
C TRP A 160 -11.66 -19.56 7.55
N LEU A 161 -11.16 -19.58 6.31
CA LEU A 161 -11.30 -18.48 5.36
C LEU A 161 -12.75 -18.45 4.85
N GLN A 162 -13.61 -17.76 5.59
CA GLN A 162 -15.04 -17.65 5.32
C GLN A 162 -15.47 -16.18 5.21
N PRO A 163 -16.58 -15.88 4.53
CA PRO A 163 -17.09 -14.52 4.45
C PRO A 163 -17.27 -13.87 5.83
N GLY A 164 -16.72 -12.68 5.99
CA GLY A 164 -16.87 -11.88 7.19
C GLY A 164 -15.93 -12.22 8.36
N VAL A 165 -15.07 -13.24 8.26
CA VAL A 165 -14.01 -13.45 9.25
C VAL A 165 -12.99 -12.33 9.19
N LYS A 166 -12.30 -12.08 10.31
CA LYS A 166 -11.16 -11.17 10.31
C LYS A 166 -9.90 -11.98 10.03
N ALA A 167 -9.00 -11.43 9.23
CA ALA A 167 -7.76 -12.10 8.83
C ALA A 167 -6.56 -11.18 8.98
N ASN A 168 -5.40 -11.77 9.30
CA ASN A 168 -4.10 -11.19 8.99
C ASN A 168 -3.58 -11.85 7.72
N ILE A 169 -3.10 -11.05 6.77
CA ILE A 169 -2.60 -11.54 5.49
C ILE A 169 -1.31 -10.80 5.17
N LYS A 170 -0.29 -11.53 4.73
CA LYS A 170 0.96 -10.99 4.23
C LYS A 170 1.24 -11.54 2.85
N GLY A 171 1.85 -10.72 2.00
CA GLY A 171 2.19 -11.16 0.65
C GLY A 171 2.75 -10.05 -0.23
N ALA A 172 3.12 -10.41 -1.45
CA ALA A 172 3.66 -9.46 -2.41
C ALA A 172 2.57 -8.48 -2.86
N LEU A 173 2.83 -7.19 -2.66
CA LEU A 173 1.96 -6.10 -3.10
C LEU A 173 2.00 -5.96 -4.62
N SER A 174 0.84 -5.74 -5.22
CA SER A 174 0.73 -5.17 -6.56
C SER A 174 -0.30 -4.04 -6.56
N VAL A 175 0.07 -2.94 -7.22
CA VAL A 175 -0.77 -1.77 -7.42
C VAL A 175 -1.05 -1.66 -8.91
N SER A 176 -2.32 -1.54 -9.28
CA SER A 176 -2.72 -1.41 -10.69
C SER A 176 -3.85 -0.38 -10.85
N VAL A 177 -4.15 -0.04 -12.10
CA VAL A 177 -5.25 0.87 -12.44
C VAL A 177 -6.34 0.09 -13.17
N PHE A 178 -7.57 0.21 -12.67
CA PHE A 178 -8.76 -0.35 -13.30
C PHE A 178 -9.90 0.67 -13.21
N ASN A 179 -10.55 0.98 -14.34
CA ASN A 179 -11.61 2.00 -14.44
C ASN A 179 -11.22 3.35 -13.77
N ASP A 180 -10.00 3.82 -14.04
CA ASP A 180 -9.41 5.02 -13.45
C ASP A 180 -9.37 5.02 -11.90
N LYS A 181 -9.42 3.84 -11.28
CA LYS A 181 -9.24 3.66 -9.84
C LYS A 181 -7.99 2.84 -9.57
N LEU A 182 -7.28 3.22 -8.52
CA LEU A 182 -6.22 2.38 -7.98
C LEU A 182 -6.83 1.12 -7.38
N ASP A 183 -6.29 -0.02 -7.78
CA ASP A 183 -6.60 -1.33 -7.23
C ASP A 183 -5.38 -1.89 -6.51
N PHE A 184 -5.59 -2.29 -5.26
CA PHE A 184 -4.58 -2.99 -4.48
C PHE A 184 -4.81 -4.48 -4.56
N SER A 185 -3.75 -5.21 -4.87
CA SER A 185 -3.75 -6.66 -4.81
C SER A 185 -2.57 -7.20 -4.04
N CYS A 186 -2.73 -8.43 -3.57
CA CYS A 186 -1.73 -9.12 -2.78
C CYS A 186 -1.65 -10.58 -3.23
N ARG A 187 -0.47 -11.01 -3.66
CA ARG A 187 -0.17 -12.44 -3.82
C ARG A 187 0.22 -12.98 -2.46
N VAL A 188 -0.67 -13.78 -1.87
CA VAL A 188 -0.58 -14.23 -0.47
C VAL A 188 0.63 -15.13 -0.28
N SER A 189 1.42 -14.84 0.76
CA SER A 189 2.50 -15.71 1.23
C SER A 189 2.20 -16.29 2.61
N GLU A 190 1.49 -15.56 3.46
CA GLU A 190 1.09 -16.01 4.80
C GLU A 190 -0.32 -15.48 5.10
N MET A 191 -1.17 -16.28 5.74
CA MET A 191 -2.48 -15.82 6.22
C MET A 191 -2.89 -16.56 7.50
N SER A 192 -3.69 -15.90 8.32
CA SER A 192 -4.27 -16.48 9.54
C SER A 192 -5.57 -15.79 9.90
N GLU A 193 -6.46 -16.50 10.59
CA GLU A 193 -7.61 -15.89 11.25
C GLU A 193 -7.13 -14.90 12.32
N TYR A 194 -7.72 -13.71 12.33
CA TYR A 194 -7.47 -12.72 13.38
C TYR A 194 -8.56 -12.79 14.44
N VAL A 195 -8.23 -13.42 15.56
CA VAL A 195 -9.04 -13.40 16.77
C VAL A 195 -8.63 -12.18 17.61
N PRO A 196 -9.51 -11.18 17.82
CA PRO A 196 -9.20 -10.06 18.70
C PRO A 196 -8.97 -10.58 20.11
N GLN A 197 -7.86 -10.19 20.73
CA GLN A 197 -7.70 -10.46 22.15
C GLN A 197 -8.74 -9.66 22.96
N PRO A 198 -9.32 -10.24 24.01
CA PRO A 198 -10.20 -9.49 24.90
C PRO A 198 -9.46 -8.26 25.43
N TYR A 199 -10.14 -7.12 25.44
CA TYR A 199 -9.61 -5.90 26.03
C TYR A 199 -9.55 -6.09 27.54
N ASN A 200 -8.36 -6.39 28.07
CA ASN A 200 -8.11 -6.26 29.49
C ASN A 200 -7.94 -4.76 29.74
N GLY A 201 -9.04 -4.12 30.15
CA GLY A 201 -9.08 -2.71 30.51
C GLY A 201 -8.22 -2.36 31.72
#